data_AF-A0A7C7RHT7-F1
#
_entry.id   AF-A0A7C7RHT7-F1
#
_cell.length_a   1.000
_cell.length_b   1.000
_cell.length_c   1.000
_cell.angle_alpha   90.00
_cell.angle_beta   90.00
_cell.angle_gamma   90.00
#
_symmetry.space_group_name_H-M   'P 1'
#
loop_
_entity.id
_entity.type
_entity.pdbx_description
1 polymer ?
#
loop_
_entity_poly.entity_id
_entity_poly.type
_entity_poly.pdbx_seq_one_letter_code
_entity_poly.pdbx_strand_id
1 'polypeptide(L)'
;MQTKESMLYEQIENEKVRCNLCARRCLISEGRVGFCRVRKNIKGKLYSLNYAKACSAIIDPIGKKPLSHFHPGSLVMSIATIGCNFRCQFCLDGDNTLPLLIDDRLTFMSVKELNSFFKEEQTITDLSDIEIYAINHRGPVKVLGVSRRKANDRIYEIITECERRINLTGEHIIPIVNENGEIKGKRASEIRSGDRLFTFSEIFYVEESPRANLFKGITLKNLKENLKEKKRRISAVRKVKVVKPTYRYVYDLTLAGGIDWEAHTFYAGDGILVHNCDNWVISQERDITGRYLPPEEVVKLTVRYGAQGISYTYTEPTIFFEYAYDTAVLAHKKGLFNTFVTNGYMTPETVRAIAPCLDAATVGFKGGGDPEFYRRFSAVPSVNPIFEALKEMKRHGIHIEVTNLIVPRVGDSMEKIKELAEWIRDNLGKNTPLHLLRFHPDYKLTQIPATEIKTMEEAYETAKEAGLNYVYLGNVPGHRYENTYCPNCGELLIGRYGFDITRWRITEDMRCPACGEQIPIKGKYYREGFSFSFPIF
;
A
#
# COMPACT_ATOMS: atom_id res chain seq x y z
N MET A 1 -2.49 -23.24 -19.62
CA MET A 1 -2.71 -22.08 -18.74
C MET A 1 -4.16 -22.08 -18.32
N GLN A 2 -4.47 -21.99 -17.03
CA GLN A 2 -5.85 -21.84 -16.57
C GLN A 2 -6.32 -20.43 -16.94
N THR A 3 -7.07 -20.31 -18.04
CA THR A 3 -7.71 -19.07 -18.48
C THR A 3 -9.19 -19.12 -18.08
N LYS A 4 -9.70 -18.04 -17.48
CA LYS A 4 -11.11 -17.92 -17.09
C LYS A 4 -11.86 -17.13 -18.16
N GLU A 5 -12.99 -17.63 -18.64
CA GLU A 5 -13.87 -16.85 -19.53
C GLU A 5 -14.33 -15.59 -18.79
N SER A 6 -14.24 -14.44 -19.45
CA SER A 6 -14.50 -13.14 -18.84
C SER A 6 -16.00 -12.93 -18.65
N MET A 7 -16.36 -12.25 -17.58
CA MET A 7 -17.71 -11.73 -17.40
C MET A 7 -17.89 -10.44 -18.22
N LEU A 8 -19.14 -10.09 -18.50
CA LEU A 8 -19.55 -8.79 -19.05
C LEU A 8 -18.84 -8.44 -20.36
N TYR A 9 -19.09 -9.20 -21.42
CA TYR A 9 -18.70 -8.86 -22.78
C TYR A 9 -19.80 -9.24 -23.78
N GLU A 10 -19.78 -8.60 -24.94
CA GLU A 10 -20.67 -8.90 -26.06
C GLU A 10 -19.87 -9.47 -27.21
N GLN A 11 -20.42 -10.50 -27.88
CA GLN A 11 -19.92 -10.93 -29.17
C GLN A 11 -20.41 -9.96 -30.25
N ILE A 12 -19.50 -9.60 -31.14
CA ILE A 12 -19.71 -8.71 -32.28
C ILE A 12 -19.40 -9.52 -33.55
N GLU A 13 -19.76 -8.99 -34.71
CA GLU A 13 -19.44 -9.59 -36.01
C GLU A 13 -17.93 -9.84 -36.21
N ASN A 14 -17.62 -10.85 -37.02
CA ASN A 14 -16.25 -11.25 -37.38
C ASN A 14 -15.39 -11.63 -36.17
N GLU A 15 -15.95 -12.41 -35.24
CA GLU A 15 -15.31 -12.88 -34.02
C GLU A 15 -14.77 -11.75 -33.11
N LYS A 16 -15.21 -10.50 -33.30
CA LYS A 16 -14.84 -9.39 -32.42
C LYS A 16 -15.61 -9.50 -31.12
N VAL A 17 -15.04 -8.98 -30.03
CA VAL A 17 -15.73 -8.86 -28.74
C VAL A 17 -15.65 -7.47 -28.19
N ARG A 18 -16.73 -6.98 -27.56
CA ARG A 18 -16.74 -5.73 -26.81
C ARG A 18 -16.69 -6.05 -25.31
N CYS A 19 -15.59 -5.70 -24.66
CA CYS A 19 -15.44 -5.86 -23.22
C CYS A 19 -16.19 -4.74 -22.48
N ASN A 20 -17.11 -5.08 -21.58
CA ASN A 20 -17.92 -4.14 -20.81
C ASN A 20 -17.52 -4.08 -19.32
N LEU A 21 -16.36 -4.60 -18.92
CA LEU A 21 -15.92 -4.57 -17.51
C LEU A 21 -15.53 -3.16 -17.03
N CYS A 22 -14.79 -2.42 -17.85
CA CYS A 22 -14.35 -1.06 -17.54
C CYS A 22 -14.76 -0.08 -18.62
N ALA A 23 -14.78 1.21 -18.29
CA ALA A 23 -15.24 2.26 -19.19
C ALA A 23 -14.33 2.53 -20.40
N ARG A 24 -13.27 1.74 -20.60
CA ARG A 24 -12.56 1.69 -21.89
C ARG A 24 -13.42 1.09 -23.01
N ARG A 25 -14.41 0.25 -22.66
CA ARG A 25 -15.28 -0.48 -23.58
C ARG A 25 -14.55 -1.03 -24.81
N CYS A 26 -13.40 -1.69 -24.60
CA CYS A 26 -12.52 -2.10 -25.68
C CYS A 26 -13.23 -3.03 -26.68
N LEU A 27 -13.16 -2.70 -27.96
CA LEU A 27 -13.48 -3.61 -29.05
C LEU A 27 -12.21 -4.39 -29.42
N ILE A 28 -12.23 -5.70 -29.24
CA ILE A 28 -11.04 -6.58 -29.31
C ILE A 28 -11.24 -7.57 -30.45
N SER A 29 -10.41 -7.46 -31.50
CA SER A 29 -10.38 -8.43 -32.60
C SER A 29 -9.85 -9.78 -32.15
N GLU A 30 -10.17 -10.84 -32.92
CA GLU A 30 -9.68 -12.19 -32.65
C GLU A 30 -8.15 -12.23 -32.45
N GLY A 31 -7.70 -12.99 -31.46
CA GLY A 31 -6.29 -13.16 -31.11
C GLY A 31 -5.63 -11.95 -30.43
N ARG A 32 -6.31 -10.81 -30.32
CA ARG A 32 -5.78 -9.57 -29.71
C ARG A 32 -6.14 -9.46 -28.23
N VAL A 33 -5.43 -8.56 -27.55
CA VAL A 33 -5.70 -8.19 -26.17
C VAL A 33 -6.30 -6.78 -26.06
N GLY A 34 -7.11 -6.56 -25.03
CA GLY A 34 -7.62 -5.23 -24.68
C GLY A 34 -6.55 -4.30 -24.12
N PHE A 35 -6.93 -3.04 -23.84
CA PHE A 35 -6.00 -2.03 -23.33
C PHE A 35 -5.23 -2.48 -22.08
N CYS A 36 -5.88 -3.18 -21.15
CA CYS A 36 -5.25 -3.67 -19.92
C CYS A 36 -4.28 -4.83 -20.13
N ARG A 37 -4.16 -5.38 -21.36
CA ARG A 37 -3.27 -6.51 -21.75
C ARG A 37 -3.58 -7.86 -21.12
N VAL A 38 -4.48 -7.92 -20.12
CA VAL A 38 -4.85 -9.16 -19.42
C VAL A 38 -6.15 -9.78 -19.94
N ARG A 39 -6.78 -9.20 -20.97
CA ARG A 39 -8.02 -9.67 -21.58
C ARG A 39 -7.78 -10.02 -23.03
N LYS A 40 -7.93 -11.29 -23.40
CA LYS A 40 -7.66 -11.80 -24.75
C LYS A 40 -8.89 -12.37 -25.39
N ASN A 41 -9.15 -11.99 -26.64
CA ASN A 41 -10.18 -12.62 -27.45
C ASN A 41 -9.61 -13.90 -28.10
N ILE A 42 -10.32 -15.02 -27.93
CA ILE A 42 -10.00 -16.33 -28.49
C ILE A 42 -11.28 -16.93 -29.04
N LYS A 43 -11.34 -17.06 -30.37
CA LYS A 43 -12.49 -17.53 -31.17
C LYS A 43 -13.80 -16.84 -30.79
N GLY A 44 -13.78 -15.52 -30.72
CA GLY A 44 -14.96 -14.71 -30.37
C GLY A 44 -15.39 -14.82 -28.90
N LYS A 45 -14.54 -15.35 -28.01
CA LYS A 45 -14.78 -15.38 -26.56
C LYS A 45 -13.67 -14.64 -25.82
N LEU A 46 -14.05 -13.84 -24.83
CA LEU A 46 -13.08 -13.05 -24.07
C LEU A 46 -12.59 -13.82 -22.84
N TYR A 47 -11.27 -13.92 -22.65
CA TYR A 47 -10.67 -14.62 -21.51
C TYR A 47 -9.80 -13.69 -20.65
N SER A 48 -9.87 -13.90 -19.34
CA SER A 48 -8.97 -13.34 -18.34
C SER A 48 -7.68 -14.16 -18.27
N LEU A 49 -6.56 -13.52 -18.55
CA LEU A 49 -5.23 -14.15 -18.56
C LEU A 49 -4.58 -14.19 -17.17
N ASN A 50 -4.99 -13.30 -16.26
CA ASN A 50 -4.43 -13.10 -14.92
C ASN A 50 -5.30 -13.68 -13.80
N TYR A 51 -6.34 -14.46 -14.13
CA TYR A 51 -7.18 -15.13 -13.14
C TYR A 51 -6.33 -16.00 -12.19
N ALA A 52 -6.49 -15.79 -10.88
CA ALA A 52 -5.73 -16.46 -9.82
C ALA A 52 -4.20 -16.33 -9.92
N LYS A 53 -3.67 -15.37 -10.70
CA LYS A 53 -2.22 -15.08 -10.79
C LYS A 53 -1.89 -13.87 -9.94
N ALA A 54 -1.91 -14.06 -8.62
CA ALA A 54 -1.62 -13.01 -7.67
C ALA A 54 -0.15 -12.60 -7.76
N CYS A 55 0.13 -11.31 -7.94
CA CYS A 55 1.49 -10.78 -7.85
C CYS A 55 1.84 -10.26 -6.46
N SER A 56 0.83 -10.11 -5.59
CA SER A 56 0.99 -9.70 -4.20
C SER A 56 -0.13 -10.26 -3.34
N ALA A 57 0.22 -10.70 -2.13
CA ALA A 57 -0.71 -11.03 -1.05
C ALA A 57 -0.12 -10.55 0.28
N ILE A 58 -0.81 -9.61 0.94
CA ILE A 58 -0.29 -8.91 2.13
C ILE A 58 -1.43 -8.71 3.14
N ILE A 59 -1.18 -8.93 4.42
CA ILE A 59 -2.11 -8.50 5.47
C ILE A 59 -1.81 -7.03 5.77
N ASP A 60 -2.77 -6.15 5.53
CA ASP A 60 -2.64 -4.70 5.78
C ASP A 60 -3.65 -4.22 6.83
N PRO A 61 -3.35 -3.13 7.57
CA PRO A 61 -4.39 -2.37 8.24
C PRO A 61 -5.35 -1.77 7.21
N ILE A 62 -6.65 -1.75 7.54
CA ILE A 62 -7.68 -1.10 6.71
C ILE A 62 -7.38 0.39 6.46
N GLY A 63 -6.68 1.04 7.40
CA GLY A 63 -6.25 2.43 7.27
C GLY A 63 -5.36 2.70 6.05
N LYS A 64 -4.62 1.69 5.58
CA LYS A 64 -3.83 1.76 4.33
C LYS A 64 -4.70 1.75 3.07
N LYS A 65 -5.97 1.35 3.19
CA LYS A 65 -6.96 1.32 2.10
C LYS A 65 -7.90 2.52 2.21
N PRO A 66 -7.36 3.75 2.32
CA PRO A 66 -7.97 4.95 2.92
C PRO A 66 -9.47 4.83 3.20
N LEU A 67 -9.78 4.06 4.25
CA LEU A 67 -11.11 3.69 4.72
C LEU A 67 -11.16 4.06 6.20
N SER A 68 -11.21 5.36 6.46
CA SER A 68 -11.19 5.92 7.82
C SER A 68 -12.50 5.67 8.57
N HIS A 69 -13.60 5.46 7.84
CA HIS A 69 -14.95 5.32 8.35
C HIS A 69 -15.55 3.92 8.10
N PHE A 70 -14.74 2.93 7.70
CA PHE A 70 -15.18 1.56 7.49
C PHE A 70 -14.33 0.58 8.30
N HIS A 71 -14.96 -0.07 9.28
CA HIS A 71 -14.30 -1.00 10.22
C HIS A 71 -12.91 -0.52 10.73
N PRO A 72 -12.79 0.70 11.30
CA PRO A 72 -11.48 1.27 11.64
C PRO A 72 -10.64 0.32 12.51
N GLY A 73 -9.34 0.24 12.22
CA GLY A 73 -8.40 -0.64 12.93
C GLY A 73 -8.49 -2.12 12.56
N SER A 74 -9.37 -2.52 11.63
CA SER A 74 -9.39 -3.91 11.13
C SER A 74 -8.17 -4.23 10.25
N LEU A 75 -7.94 -5.53 10.06
CA LEU A 75 -6.96 -6.08 9.13
C LEU A 75 -7.66 -6.64 7.89
N VAL A 76 -7.02 -6.49 6.73
CA VAL A 76 -7.48 -7.03 5.45
C VAL A 76 -6.40 -7.83 4.75
N MET A 77 -6.81 -8.89 4.05
CA MET A 77 -5.98 -9.53 3.03
C MET A 77 -5.99 -8.68 1.77
N SER A 78 -4.92 -7.93 1.52
CA SER A 78 -4.67 -7.22 0.28
C SER A 78 -4.19 -8.17 -0.80
N ILE A 79 -4.90 -8.23 -1.92
CA ILE A 79 -4.46 -8.99 -3.10
C ILE A 79 -4.43 -8.13 -4.35
N ALA A 80 -3.48 -8.44 -5.23
CA ALA A 80 -3.37 -7.81 -6.55
C ALA A 80 -2.94 -8.81 -7.63
N THR A 81 -3.26 -8.47 -8.87
CA THR A 81 -2.70 -9.11 -10.06
C THR A 81 -2.16 -8.04 -10.99
N ILE A 82 -1.39 -8.43 -11.99
CA ILE A 82 -0.83 -7.50 -12.96
C ILE A 82 -1.89 -6.84 -13.84
N GLY A 83 -1.52 -5.68 -14.39
CA GLY A 83 -2.26 -4.93 -15.40
C GLY A 83 -3.06 -3.76 -14.82
N CYS A 84 -3.52 -2.86 -15.68
CA CYS A 84 -4.36 -1.73 -15.29
C CYS A 84 -5.06 -1.15 -16.53
N ASN A 85 -6.20 -0.49 -16.33
CA ASN A 85 -6.92 0.24 -17.37
C ASN A 85 -6.45 1.70 -17.53
N PHE A 86 -5.49 2.18 -16.71
CA PHE A 86 -4.82 3.49 -16.80
C PHE A 86 -3.33 3.35 -17.18
N ARG A 87 -2.69 4.45 -17.60
CA ARG A 87 -1.25 4.56 -17.87
C ARG A 87 -0.67 5.78 -17.16
N CYS A 88 -0.84 5.83 -15.84
CA CYS A 88 -0.35 6.92 -15.01
C CYS A 88 1.18 7.05 -15.11
N GLN A 89 1.67 8.28 -15.32
CA GLN A 89 3.10 8.60 -15.34
C GLN A 89 3.72 8.69 -13.93
N PHE A 90 2.90 8.54 -12.89
CA PHE A 90 3.23 8.69 -11.47
C PHE A 90 2.68 7.52 -10.64
N CYS A 91 2.54 6.34 -11.22
CA CYS A 91 1.89 5.22 -10.55
C CYS A 91 2.73 4.73 -9.37
N LEU A 92 2.24 4.99 -8.16
CA LEU A 92 2.85 4.70 -6.86
C LEU A 92 1.79 4.05 -5.94
N ASP A 93 2.22 3.22 -4.97
CA ASP A 93 1.43 3.00 -3.76
C ASP A 93 1.93 3.93 -2.64
N GLY A 94 1.01 4.58 -1.95
CA GLY A 94 1.35 5.37 -0.77
C GLY A 94 1.96 4.49 0.32
N ASP A 95 3.07 4.97 0.86
CA ASP A 95 3.68 4.61 2.14
C ASP A 95 3.87 3.12 2.44
N ASN A 96 5.06 2.64 2.13
CA ASN A 96 5.68 1.64 2.99
C ASN A 96 6.53 2.35 4.03
N THR A 97 6.01 2.38 5.25
CA THR A 97 6.73 2.78 6.45
C THR A 97 7.41 1.57 7.07
N LEU A 98 8.69 1.74 7.40
CA LEU A 98 9.48 0.79 8.15
C LEU A 98 9.33 1.11 9.64
N PRO A 99 8.99 0.12 10.49
CA PRO A 99 9.23 0.24 11.92
C PRO A 99 10.73 0.31 12.18
N LEU A 100 11.13 1.35 12.90
CA LEU A 100 12.49 1.62 13.31
C LEU A 100 12.42 1.99 14.79
N LEU A 101 12.97 1.17 15.68
CA LEU A 101 12.91 1.47 17.12
C LEU A 101 13.97 2.50 17.55
N ILE A 102 13.81 3.77 17.14
CA ILE A 102 14.69 4.91 17.45
C ILE A 102 14.63 5.31 18.95
N ASP A 103 15.72 5.22 19.71
CA ASP A 103 15.81 5.61 21.14
C ASP A 103 14.76 4.97 22.05
N ASP A 104 14.63 3.64 21.97
CA ASP A 104 13.57 2.87 22.65
C ASP A 104 12.14 3.30 22.27
N ARG A 105 11.97 4.11 21.21
CA ARG A 105 10.68 4.52 20.65
C ARG A 105 10.46 3.89 19.29
N LEU A 106 9.35 3.19 19.15
CA LEU A 106 8.91 2.69 17.86
C LEU A 106 8.54 3.87 16.96
N THR A 107 9.40 4.14 15.98
CA THR A 107 9.26 5.20 14.98
C THR A 107 8.95 4.57 13.63
N PHE A 108 8.14 5.26 12.84
CA PHE A 108 7.71 4.77 11.54
C PHE A 108 8.26 5.73 10.50
N MET A 109 9.23 5.27 9.71
CA MET A 109 9.79 6.08 8.62
C MET A 109 9.44 5.45 7.29
N SER A 110 8.92 6.23 6.36
CA SER A 110 8.90 5.87 4.95
C SER A 110 10.32 5.52 4.48
N VAL A 111 10.43 4.62 3.50
CA VAL A 111 11.72 4.25 2.89
C VAL A 111 12.50 5.48 2.40
N LYS A 112 11.82 6.59 2.10
CA LYS A 112 12.49 7.83 1.71
C LYS A 112 12.79 8.80 2.85
N GLU A 113 12.04 8.85 3.95
CA GLU A 113 12.50 9.57 5.17
C GLU A 113 13.83 8.99 5.65
N LEU A 114 13.94 7.66 5.59
CA LEU A 114 15.21 6.96 5.79
C LEU A 114 16.28 7.41 4.77
N ASN A 115 15.96 7.55 3.48
CA ASN A 115 16.92 8.04 2.46
C ASN A 115 17.25 9.55 2.54
N SER A 116 16.32 10.40 2.98
CA SER A 116 16.55 11.83 3.19
C SER A 116 17.52 12.06 4.35
N PHE A 117 17.43 11.22 5.39
CA PHE A 117 18.44 11.09 6.44
C PHE A 117 19.86 10.83 5.89
N PHE A 118 19.97 10.18 4.73
CA PHE A 118 21.25 9.87 4.07
C PHE A 118 21.62 10.81 2.92
N LYS A 119 20.77 11.79 2.56
CA LYS A 119 20.97 12.71 1.43
C LYS A 119 21.37 14.12 1.83
N GLU A 120 21.08 14.56 3.05
CA GLU A 120 21.67 15.79 3.56
C GLU A 120 23.12 15.50 3.96
N GLU A 121 24.06 16.31 3.45
CA GLU A 121 25.44 16.40 3.97
C GLU A 121 25.42 16.99 5.40
N GLN A 122 24.74 16.33 6.33
CA GLN A 122 24.96 16.54 7.75
C GLN A 122 25.90 15.44 8.20
N THR A 123 27.17 15.82 8.37
CA THR A 123 28.12 15.07 9.17
C THR A 123 27.58 15.05 10.60
N ILE A 124 26.88 13.98 10.98
CA ILE A 124 26.54 13.73 12.38
C ILE A 124 27.86 13.33 13.05
N THR A 125 28.47 14.27 13.77
CA THR A 125 29.81 14.10 14.38
C THR A 125 29.77 13.49 15.78
N ASP A 126 28.61 13.10 16.29
CA ASP A 126 28.49 12.36 17.54
C ASP A 126 27.19 11.52 17.52
N LEU A 127 27.32 10.19 17.50
CA LEU A 127 26.23 9.22 17.50
C LEU A 127 26.05 8.56 18.87
N SER A 128 26.29 9.30 19.96
CA SER A 128 26.29 8.71 21.30
C SER A 128 24.92 8.31 21.86
N ASP A 129 23.77 8.70 21.28
CA ASP A 129 22.45 8.27 21.78
C ASP A 129 21.35 8.28 20.68
N ILE A 130 21.43 7.37 19.68
CA ILE A 130 20.29 6.99 18.80
C ILE A 130 20.29 5.48 18.50
N GLU A 131 19.45 4.68 19.17
CA GLU A 131 19.32 3.20 18.92
C GLU A 131 18.16 2.87 17.99
N ILE A 132 18.22 1.93 17.02
CA ILE A 132 17.10 1.52 16.12
C ILE A 132 16.93 -0.02 16.02
N TYR A 133 15.71 -0.57 16.17
CA TYR A 133 15.42 -2.04 16.13
C TYR A 133 14.19 -2.46 15.29
N ALA A 134 14.18 -3.70 14.75
CA ALA A 134 12.98 -4.45 14.26
C ALA A 134 13.18 -6.00 14.28
N ILE A 135 12.13 -6.78 14.62
CA ILE A 135 12.16 -8.25 14.90
C ILE A 135 11.16 -9.04 14.01
N ASN A 136 11.47 -10.31 13.69
CA ASN A 136 10.53 -11.35 13.21
C ASN A 136 10.31 -12.47 14.27
N HIS A 137 9.15 -13.14 14.24
CA HIS A 137 8.64 -14.08 15.25
C HIS A 137 9.06 -15.57 15.14
N ARG A 138 9.98 -15.94 14.24
CA ARG A 138 10.49 -17.32 14.08
C ARG A 138 12.00 -17.27 13.84
N GLY A 139 12.81 -17.57 14.85
CA GLY A 139 14.28 -17.73 14.64
C GLY A 139 14.61 -18.86 13.65
N PRO A 140 15.90 -19.23 13.51
CA PRO A 140 16.92 -18.47 12.77
C PRO A 140 16.44 -18.04 11.37
N VAL A 141 17.10 -17.02 10.80
CA VAL A 141 16.80 -16.44 9.48
C VAL A 141 16.59 -17.54 8.45
N LYS A 142 15.33 -17.71 8.01
CA LYS A 142 14.99 -18.59 6.90
C LYS A 142 14.46 -17.72 5.78
N VAL A 143 15.17 -17.72 4.65
CA VAL A 143 14.72 -17.07 3.42
C VAL A 143 13.39 -17.72 3.01
N LEU A 144 12.27 -17.03 3.21
CA LEU A 144 10.93 -17.55 2.94
C LEU A 144 10.56 -17.56 1.44
N GLY A 145 11.42 -16.99 0.60
CA GLY A 145 11.35 -17.07 -0.86
C GLY A 145 12.00 -15.86 -1.52
N VAL A 146 12.69 -16.09 -2.63
CA VAL A 146 13.29 -15.03 -3.47
C VAL A 146 12.39 -14.87 -4.69
N SER A 147 11.87 -13.66 -4.95
CA SER A 147 11.22 -13.36 -6.22
C SER A 147 12.30 -13.17 -7.28
N ARG A 148 12.22 -13.93 -8.37
CA ARG A 148 13.18 -13.90 -9.49
C ARG A 148 12.45 -13.31 -10.71
N ARG A 149 12.97 -12.24 -11.29
CA ARG A 149 12.40 -11.58 -12.49
C ARG A 149 13.45 -11.54 -13.59
N LYS A 150 13.06 -11.70 -14.87
CA LYS A 150 14.02 -11.69 -15.97
C LYS A 150 14.56 -10.26 -16.15
N ALA A 151 15.86 -10.05 -16.07
CA ALA A 151 16.45 -8.73 -16.22
C ALA A 151 16.72 -8.40 -17.69
N ASN A 152 16.45 -7.14 -18.07
CA ASN A 152 16.71 -6.60 -19.41
C ASN A 152 18.09 -5.92 -19.51
N ASP A 153 18.92 -6.04 -18.49
CA ASP A 153 20.22 -5.39 -18.34
C ASP A 153 21.24 -6.36 -17.73
N ARG A 154 22.52 -6.00 -17.75
CA ARG A 154 23.61 -6.80 -17.17
C ARG A 154 23.35 -7.06 -15.68
N ILE A 155 23.27 -8.33 -15.30
CA ILE A 155 23.16 -8.77 -13.91
C ILE A 155 24.54 -8.87 -13.29
N TYR A 156 24.69 -8.19 -12.16
CA TYR A 156 25.83 -8.31 -11.26
C TYR A 156 25.47 -9.36 -10.21
N GLU A 157 26.25 -10.43 -10.15
CA GLU A 157 26.20 -11.40 -9.06
C GLU A 157 27.25 -10.98 -8.03
N ILE A 158 26.79 -10.48 -6.89
CA ILE A 158 27.63 -10.18 -5.73
C ILE A 158 27.70 -11.45 -4.88
N ILE A 159 28.90 -11.94 -4.66
CA ILE A 159 29.18 -13.10 -3.80
C ILE A 159 29.82 -12.57 -2.52
N THR A 160 29.22 -12.84 -1.36
CA THR A 160 29.80 -12.47 -0.07
C THR A 160 30.77 -13.54 0.44
N GLU A 161 31.56 -13.24 1.47
CA GLU A 161 32.54 -14.14 2.09
C GLU A 161 31.95 -15.42 2.70
N CYS A 162 30.63 -15.49 2.84
CA CYS A 162 29.90 -16.68 3.24
C CYS A 162 29.25 -17.43 2.06
N GLU A 163 29.76 -17.23 0.83
CA GLU A 163 29.32 -17.84 -0.43
C GLU A 163 27.85 -17.54 -0.81
N ARG A 164 27.23 -16.52 -0.19
CA ARG A 164 25.88 -16.09 -0.54
C ARG A 164 25.92 -15.23 -1.80
N ARG A 165 24.94 -15.44 -2.68
CA ARG A 165 24.87 -14.80 -3.99
C ARG A 165 23.66 -13.86 -4.09
N ILE A 166 23.90 -12.63 -4.50
CA ILE A 166 22.88 -11.58 -4.67
C ILE A 166 22.92 -11.11 -6.12
N ASN A 167 21.81 -11.26 -6.84
CA ASN A 167 21.71 -10.91 -8.26
C ASN A 167 20.94 -9.60 -8.44
N LEU A 168 21.61 -8.56 -8.92
CA LEU A 168 21.06 -7.21 -9.03
C LEU A 168 21.41 -6.58 -10.38
N THR A 169 20.58 -5.69 -10.90
CA THR A 169 20.96 -4.81 -12.02
C THR A 169 21.88 -3.69 -11.53
N GLY A 170 22.72 -3.14 -12.42
CA GLY A 170 23.77 -2.17 -12.07
C GLY A 170 23.28 -0.90 -11.37
N GLU A 171 22.01 -0.52 -11.57
CA GLU A 171 21.42 0.69 -11.00
C GLU A 171 21.03 0.57 -9.52
N HIS A 172 20.98 -0.64 -8.95
CA HIS A 172 20.62 -0.83 -7.54
C HIS A 172 21.62 -0.14 -6.62
N ILE A 173 21.14 0.65 -5.65
CA ILE A 173 21.98 1.26 -4.61
C ILE A 173 22.07 0.29 -3.44
N ILE A 174 23.30 -0.03 -3.03
CA ILE A 174 23.61 -0.97 -1.95
C ILE A 174 24.34 -0.20 -0.83
N PRO A 175 23.92 -0.33 0.43
CA PRO A 175 24.63 0.28 1.55
C PRO A 175 25.94 -0.47 1.84
N ILE A 176 27.06 0.27 1.82
CA ILE A 176 28.39 -0.22 2.18
C ILE A 176 28.90 0.49 3.43
N VAL A 177 29.75 -0.17 4.21
CA VAL A 177 30.42 0.36 5.40
C VAL A 177 31.87 0.69 5.03
N ASN A 178 32.35 1.89 5.28
CA ASN A 178 33.76 2.21 5.01
C ASN A 178 34.68 1.73 6.16
N GLU A 179 35.99 1.98 6.02
CA GLU A 179 36.98 1.55 7.02
C GLU A 179 36.77 2.17 8.40
N ASN A 180 36.13 3.35 8.45
CA ASN A 180 35.81 4.11 9.65
C ASN A 180 34.46 3.72 10.29
N GLY A 181 33.70 2.82 9.66
CA GLY A 181 32.38 2.38 10.15
C GLY A 181 31.19 3.20 9.64
N GLU A 182 31.39 4.12 8.70
CA GLU A 182 30.35 4.97 8.12
C GLU A 182 29.61 4.25 6.99
N ILE A 183 28.30 4.44 6.89
CA ILE A 183 27.47 3.79 5.87
C ILE A 183 27.27 4.72 4.67
N LYS A 184 27.54 4.24 3.45
CA LYS A 184 27.37 4.98 2.20
C LYS A 184 26.63 4.13 1.16
N GLY A 185 25.75 4.76 0.39
CA GLY A 185 25.14 4.10 -0.78
C GLY A 185 26.12 4.01 -1.96
N LYS A 186 26.25 2.83 -2.56
CA LYS A 186 27.08 2.58 -3.74
C LYS A 186 26.29 1.79 -4.77
N ARG A 187 26.40 2.11 -6.07
CA ARG A 187 25.66 1.37 -7.10
C ARG A 187 26.20 -0.05 -7.22
N ALA A 188 25.34 -1.00 -7.56
CA ALA A 188 25.72 -2.40 -7.79
C ALA A 188 26.80 -2.52 -8.88
N SER A 189 26.74 -1.68 -9.92
CA SER A 189 27.78 -1.58 -10.96
C SER A 189 29.12 -1.02 -10.46
N GLU A 190 29.12 -0.34 -9.32
CA GLU A 190 30.27 0.31 -8.70
C GLU A 190 30.87 -0.53 -7.57
N ILE A 191 30.15 -1.54 -7.06
CA ILE A 191 30.65 -2.49 -6.05
C ILE A 191 31.93 -3.18 -6.54
N ARG A 192 32.86 -3.43 -5.63
CA ARG A 192 34.13 -4.14 -5.87
C ARG A 192 34.33 -5.19 -4.77
N SER A 193 35.11 -6.23 -5.09
CA SER A 193 35.59 -7.17 -4.07
C SER A 193 36.33 -6.40 -2.97
N GLY A 194 36.04 -6.76 -1.71
CA GLY A 194 36.52 -6.07 -0.52
C GLY A 194 35.57 -5.00 0.05
N ASP A 195 34.56 -4.55 -0.71
CA ASP A 195 33.53 -3.65 -0.15
C ASP A 195 32.81 -4.35 1.01
N ARG A 196 32.58 -3.63 2.11
CA ARG A 196 31.86 -4.15 3.28
C ARG A 196 30.38 -3.85 3.09
N LEU A 197 29.58 -4.82 2.68
CA LEU A 197 28.13 -4.65 2.62
C LEU A 197 27.58 -4.54 4.03
N PHE A 198 26.73 -3.55 4.25
CA PHE A 198 26.05 -3.42 5.53
C PHE A 198 24.97 -4.51 5.68
N THR A 199 24.99 -5.26 6.77
CA THR A 199 24.05 -6.37 7.01
C THR A 199 23.52 -6.35 8.45
N PHE A 200 22.21 -6.57 8.63
CA PHE A 200 21.56 -6.53 9.95
C PHE A 200 21.45 -7.91 10.64
N SER A 201 22.28 -8.88 10.26
CA SER A 201 21.96 -10.30 10.44
C SER A 201 22.21 -10.95 11.83
N GLU A 202 22.74 -10.26 12.85
CA GLU A 202 23.16 -10.90 14.13
C GLU A 202 22.67 -10.19 15.43
N ILE A 203 21.41 -9.72 15.50
CA ILE A 203 21.00 -8.75 16.55
C ILE A 203 20.07 -9.31 17.66
N PHE A 204 19.59 -10.56 17.62
CA PHE A 204 18.58 -11.03 18.61
C PHE A 204 18.86 -12.40 19.23
N TYR A 205 19.37 -12.41 20.47
CA TYR A 205 19.30 -13.56 21.39
C TYR A 205 18.82 -13.06 22.75
N VAL A 206 17.69 -13.58 23.25
CA VAL A 206 17.25 -13.41 24.65
C VAL A 206 17.19 -14.79 25.25
N GLU A 207 18.01 -15.03 26.28
CA GLU A 207 18.40 -16.38 26.71
C GLU A 207 17.28 -17.21 27.38
N GLU A 208 16.14 -16.62 27.78
CA GLU A 208 15.16 -17.32 28.63
C GLU A 208 13.69 -16.87 28.46
N SER A 209 13.06 -17.12 27.31
CA SER A 209 11.58 -17.08 27.26
C SER A 209 11.00 -18.18 26.36
N PRO A 210 10.39 -19.23 26.93
CA PRO A 210 9.82 -20.32 26.16
C PRO A 210 8.48 -19.87 25.58
N ARG A 211 8.41 -19.82 24.24
CA ARG A 211 7.20 -19.90 23.41
C ARG A 211 6.10 -18.85 23.69
N ALA A 212 5.94 -17.96 22.71
CA ALA A 212 4.72 -17.18 22.42
C ALA A 212 4.19 -16.31 23.58
N ASN A 213 4.50 -15.01 23.60
CA ASN A 213 3.66 -13.91 24.15
C ASN A 213 4.42 -12.55 24.27
N LEU A 214 5.18 -12.09 23.27
CA LEU A 214 5.93 -10.82 23.47
C LEU A 214 5.09 -9.53 23.31
N PHE A 215 3.93 -9.57 22.65
CA PHE A 215 3.10 -8.37 22.44
C PHE A 215 1.84 -8.29 23.32
N LYS A 216 1.66 -9.20 24.29
CA LYS A 216 0.56 -9.11 25.26
C LYS A 216 0.78 -8.06 26.36
N GLY A 217 1.96 -7.45 26.43
CA GLY A 217 2.38 -6.63 27.59
C GLY A 217 2.21 -5.12 27.49
N ILE A 218 2.03 -4.53 26.30
CA ILE A 218 2.11 -3.07 26.15
C ILE A 218 0.86 -2.54 25.45
N THR A 219 -0.26 -2.54 26.17
CA THR A 219 -1.37 -1.64 25.84
C THR A 219 -1.19 -0.35 26.63
N LEU A 220 -1.27 0.80 25.95
CA LEU A 220 -1.19 2.17 26.46
C LEU A 220 -1.99 2.48 27.74
N LYS A 221 -2.92 1.60 28.15
CA LYS A 221 -3.67 1.71 29.41
C LYS A 221 -2.77 1.49 30.64
N ASN A 222 -1.76 0.62 30.54
CA ASN A 222 -0.84 0.32 31.65
C ASN A 222 0.27 1.37 31.84
N LEU A 223 0.49 2.29 30.89
CA LEU A 223 1.51 3.33 31.06
C LEU A 223 1.04 4.47 31.96
N LYS A 224 -0.25 4.84 31.90
CA LYS A 224 -0.79 6.00 32.64
C LYS A 224 -1.21 5.67 34.07
N GLU A 225 -1.69 4.45 34.34
CA GLU A 225 -2.05 4.02 35.69
C GLU A 225 -0.79 3.69 36.53
N ASN A 226 0.25 3.09 35.94
CA ASN A 226 1.49 2.76 36.66
C ASN A 226 2.41 3.96 36.96
N LEU A 227 2.16 5.14 36.39
CA LEU A 227 2.93 6.35 36.67
C LEU A 227 2.35 7.17 37.85
N LYS A 228 1.12 6.89 38.30
CA LYS A 228 0.46 7.67 39.37
C LYS A 228 0.65 7.11 40.78
N GLU A 229 1.06 5.86 40.94
CA GLU A 229 1.40 5.30 42.26
C GLU A 229 2.91 5.17 42.44
N LYS A 230 3.43 5.91 43.42
CA LYS A 230 4.84 5.98 43.79
C LYS A 230 5.44 4.59 44.04
N LYS A 231 6.68 4.43 43.51
CA LYS A 231 7.76 3.58 44.04
C LYS A 231 7.50 2.07 44.08
N ARG A 232 7.49 1.41 42.92
CA ARG A 232 8.07 0.07 42.79
C ARG A 232 8.96 -0.03 41.56
N ARG A 233 10.27 -0.21 41.81
CA ARG A 233 11.27 -0.58 40.80
C ARG A 233 10.84 -1.89 40.16
N ILE A 234 10.55 -1.88 38.85
CA ILE A 234 10.52 -3.10 38.06
C ILE A 234 11.96 -3.45 37.76
N SER A 235 12.48 -4.40 38.52
CA SER A 235 13.71 -5.14 38.22
C SER A 235 13.35 -6.37 37.39
N ALA A 236 13.56 -6.34 36.07
CA ALA A 236 13.89 -7.52 35.25
C ALA A 236 14.03 -7.16 33.75
N VAL A 237 15.12 -6.47 33.38
CA VAL A 237 15.93 -6.81 32.20
C VAL A 237 17.38 -6.69 32.68
N ARG A 238 18.02 -7.82 33.00
CA ARG A 238 19.42 -7.81 33.45
C ARG A 238 20.30 -8.14 32.25
N LYS A 239 21.00 -7.11 31.75
CA LYS A 239 22.06 -7.10 30.74
C LYS A 239 21.65 -7.47 29.30
N VAL A 240 21.45 -6.43 28.48
CA VAL A 240 21.67 -6.50 27.03
C VAL A 240 23.16 -6.33 26.78
N LYS A 241 23.75 -7.20 25.97
CA LYS A 241 25.18 -7.18 25.64
C LYS A 241 25.35 -6.44 24.32
N VAL A 242 26.25 -5.45 24.29
CA VAL A 242 26.60 -4.66 23.09
C VAL A 242 27.21 -5.58 22.03
N VAL A 243 26.65 -5.60 20.83
CA VAL A 243 27.27 -6.23 19.64
C VAL A 243 27.43 -5.16 18.56
N LYS A 244 28.65 -5.03 18.02
CA LYS A 244 29.05 -4.03 17.01
C LYS A 244 28.32 -4.26 15.68
N PRO A 245 28.11 -3.22 14.83
CA PRO A 245 27.58 -3.40 13.48
C PRO A 245 28.38 -4.44 12.69
N THR A 246 27.67 -5.39 12.09
CA THR A 246 28.29 -6.45 11.26
C THR A 246 28.19 -6.09 9.79
N TYR A 247 29.31 -6.20 9.10
CA TYR A 247 29.36 -6.12 7.64
C TYR A 247 29.74 -7.47 7.06
N ARG A 248 29.33 -7.71 5.82
CA ARG A 248 29.78 -8.86 5.02
C ARG A 248 30.68 -8.35 3.92
N TYR A 249 31.84 -8.97 3.73
CA TYR A 249 32.75 -8.60 2.66
C TYR A 249 32.24 -9.12 1.32
N VAL A 250 32.28 -8.29 0.29
CA VAL A 250 32.16 -8.77 -1.08
C VAL A 250 33.40 -9.62 -1.37
N TYR A 251 33.20 -10.93 -1.49
CA TYR A 251 34.24 -11.88 -1.81
C TYR A 251 34.54 -11.86 -3.30
N ASP A 252 33.51 -11.89 -4.13
CA ASP A 252 33.64 -11.85 -5.59
C ASP A 252 32.48 -11.09 -6.24
N LEU A 253 32.74 -10.50 -7.41
CA LEU A 253 31.74 -9.83 -8.22
C LEU A 253 31.93 -10.29 -9.67
N THR A 254 30.96 -11.04 -10.18
CA THR A 254 31.00 -11.47 -11.57
C THR A 254 29.82 -10.88 -12.35
N LEU A 255 30.06 -10.59 -13.63
CA LEU A 255 28.96 -10.49 -14.58
C LEU A 255 28.36 -11.88 -14.69
N ALA A 256 27.10 -12.00 -14.29
CA ALA A 256 26.44 -13.28 -14.12
C ALA A 256 26.22 -13.94 -15.50
N GLY A 257 27.22 -14.70 -15.97
CA GLY A 257 27.19 -15.35 -17.27
C GLY A 257 26.05 -16.37 -17.32
N GLY A 258 25.07 -16.15 -18.20
CA GLY A 258 23.92 -17.05 -18.36
C GLY A 258 22.84 -16.93 -17.27
N ILE A 259 22.91 -15.91 -16.41
CA ILE A 259 21.84 -15.60 -15.43
C ILE A 259 21.07 -14.40 -15.96
N ASP A 260 19.84 -14.64 -16.40
CA ASP A 260 18.92 -13.65 -16.94
C ASP A 260 17.90 -13.15 -15.90
N TRP A 261 18.10 -13.39 -14.59
CA TRP A 261 17.12 -13.03 -13.55
C TRP A 261 17.69 -12.16 -12.39
N GLU A 262 16.98 -11.10 -12.01
CA GLU A 262 17.19 -10.22 -10.85
C GLU A 262 16.41 -10.70 -9.61
N ALA A 263 17.00 -10.54 -8.41
CA ALA A 263 16.37 -10.82 -7.13
C ALA A 263 15.59 -9.61 -6.61
N HIS A 264 14.26 -9.62 -6.79
CA HIS A 264 13.37 -8.60 -6.23
C HIS A 264 12.91 -9.06 -4.86
N THR A 265 13.65 -8.73 -3.81
CA THR A 265 13.10 -8.83 -2.45
C THR A 265 12.26 -7.60 -2.17
N PHE A 266 10.95 -7.72 -2.42
CA PHE A 266 9.97 -6.83 -1.80
C PHE A 266 10.06 -7.08 -0.29
N TYR A 267 10.83 -6.25 0.41
CA TYR A 267 11.20 -6.35 1.83
C TYR A 267 12.12 -7.52 2.20
N ALA A 268 13.39 -7.18 2.47
CA ALA A 268 14.40 -7.96 3.20
C ALA A 268 14.79 -9.34 2.62
N GLY A 269 15.79 -9.33 1.72
CA GLY A 269 16.73 -10.45 1.63
C GLY A 269 17.83 -10.26 2.68
N ASP A 270 17.80 -11.04 3.77
CA ASP A 270 18.85 -11.09 4.80
C ASP A 270 19.23 -9.74 5.46
N GLY A 271 18.25 -8.87 5.65
CA GLY A 271 18.45 -7.55 6.28
C GLY A 271 18.99 -6.50 5.31
N ILE A 272 19.19 -6.81 4.03
CA ILE A 272 19.51 -5.79 3.03
C ILE A 272 18.19 -5.18 2.55
N LEU A 273 18.01 -3.88 2.82
CA LEU A 273 16.87 -3.09 2.37
C LEU A 273 16.99 -2.87 0.86
N VAL A 274 16.13 -3.54 0.08
CA VAL A 274 15.98 -3.27 -1.34
C VAL A 274 14.68 -2.51 -1.57
N HIS A 275 14.84 -1.31 -2.12
CA HIS A 275 13.77 -0.42 -2.60
C HIS A 275 12.87 -1.15 -3.60
N ASN A 276 11.56 -0.90 -3.55
CA ASN A 276 10.60 -0.87 -4.68
C ASN A 276 9.20 -1.28 -4.19
N CYS A 277 8.31 -0.34 -3.97
CA CYS A 277 6.88 -0.62 -4.09
C CYS A 277 6.26 0.48 -4.93
N ASP A 278 6.60 0.41 -6.22
CA ASP A 278 5.93 1.21 -7.19
C ASP A 278 4.92 0.35 -7.96
N ASN A 279 3.64 0.68 -7.82
CA ASN A 279 2.57 0.00 -8.54
C ASN A 279 2.76 0.05 -10.07
N TRP A 280 3.62 0.94 -10.63
CA TRP A 280 3.91 0.93 -12.06
C TRP A 280 4.52 -0.39 -12.53
N VAL A 281 5.31 -1.09 -11.70
CA VAL A 281 5.96 -2.36 -12.10
C VAL A 281 4.91 -3.42 -12.41
N ILE A 282 3.89 -3.57 -11.55
CA ILE A 282 2.82 -4.55 -11.72
C ILE A 282 1.68 -4.07 -12.61
N SER A 283 1.37 -2.76 -12.63
CA SER A 283 0.28 -2.21 -13.42
C SER A 283 0.63 -1.99 -14.90
N GLN A 284 1.91 -1.77 -15.20
CA GLN A 284 2.42 -1.52 -16.56
C GLN A 284 3.09 -2.75 -17.19
N GLU A 285 3.15 -3.85 -16.45
CA GLU A 285 3.68 -5.14 -16.90
C GLU A 285 3.01 -5.58 -18.22
N ARG A 286 3.80 -6.19 -19.09
CA ARG A 286 3.36 -6.73 -20.38
C ARG A 286 3.18 -8.24 -20.31
N ASP A 287 3.99 -8.91 -19.50
CA ASP A 287 3.98 -10.36 -19.39
C ASP A 287 3.03 -10.83 -18.30
N ILE A 288 2.34 -11.95 -18.56
CA ILE A 288 1.40 -12.50 -17.58
C ILE A 288 2.14 -13.26 -16.48
N THR A 289 2.48 -12.54 -15.40
CA THR A 289 3.18 -13.07 -14.22
C THR A 289 2.26 -13.18 -13.00
N GLY A 290 2.76 -13.84 -11.94
CA GLY A 290 2.04 -14.03 -10.68
C GLY A 290 2.07 -15.47 -10.19
N ARG A 291 1.93 -15.65 -8.88
CA ARG A 291 1.79 -16.95 -8.22
C ARG A 291 0.35 -17.42 -8.33
N TYR A 292 0.16 -18.71 -8.56
CA TYR A 292 -1.17 -19.29 -8.53
C TYR A 292 -1.72 -19.24 -7.10
N LEU A 293 -2.73 -18.42 -6.87
CA LEU A 293 -3.45 -18.27 -5.61
C LEU A 293 -4.94 -18.28 -5.93
N PRO A 294 -5.63 -19.43 -5.81
CA PRO A 294 -7.05 -19.53 -6.12
C PRO A 294 -7.91 -18.85 -5.04
N PRO A 295 -9.15 -18.42 -5.38
CA PRO A 295 -10.08 -17.77 -4.45
C PRO A 295 -10.22 -18.45 -3.08
N GLU A 296 -10.31 -19.78 -3.05
CA GLU A 296 -10.46 -20.56 -1.83
C GLU A 296 -9.24 -20.42 -0.91
N GLU A 297 -8.04 -20.37 -1.47
CA GLU A 297 -6.80 -20.21 -0.70
C GLU A 297 -6.67 -18.78 -0.19
N VAL A 298 -7.09 -17.75 -0.95
CA VAL A 298 -7.14 -16.37 -0.42
C VAL A 298 -8.01 -16.29 0.82
N VAL A 299 -9.24 -16.82 0.75
CA VAL A 299 -10.19 -16.81 1.88
C VAL A 299 -9.63 -17.60 3.07
N LYS A 300 -9.02 -18.76 2.81
CA LYS A 300 -8.36 -19.58 3.85
C LYS A 300 -7.20 -18.85 4.51
N LEU A 301 -6.35 -18.17 3.75
CA LEU A 301 -5.25 -17.37 4.28
C LEU A 301 -5.79 -16.18 5.09
N THR A 302 -6.84 -15.51 4.61
CA THR A 302 -7.49 -14.40 5.31
C THR A 302 -7.94 -14.82 6.71
N VAL A 303 -8.65 -15.96 6.81
CA VAL A 303 -9.05 -16.53 8.11
C VAL A 303 -7.85 -16.96 8.94
N ARG A 304 -6.86 -17.63 8.34
CA ARG A 304 -5.65 -18.12 9.04
C ARG A 304 -4.87 -16.99 9.70
N TYR A 305 -4.78 -15.83 9.05
CA TYR A 305 -4.07 -14.66 9.57
C TYR A 305 -4.96 -13.73 10.40
N GLY A 306 -6.22 -14.11 10.67
CA GLY A 306 -7.12 -13.34 11.52
C GLY A 306 -7.54 -11.99 10.94
N ALA A 307 -7.49 -11.82 9.61
CA ALA A 307 -8.02 -10.63 8.95
C ALA A 307 -9.55 -10.67 8.88
N GLN A 308 -10.19 -9.51 8.97
CA GLN A 308 -11.65 -9.38 8.98
C GLN A 308 -12.25 -9.26 7.59
N GLY A 309 -11.43 -8.98 6.58
CA GLY A 309 -11.88 -8.84 5.21
C GLY A 309 -10.78 -8.99 4.17
N ILE A 310 -11.14 -8.79 2.91
CA ILE A 310 -10.25 -8.87 1.76
C ILE A 310 -10.31 -7.56 0.99
N SER A 311 -9.15 -6.98 0.69
CA SER A 311 -9.03 -5.79 -0.14
C SER A 311 -8.42 -6.14 -1.49
N TYR A 312 -9.10 -5.79 -2.57
CA TYR A 312 -8.60 -5.91 -3.93
C TYR A 312 -7.97 -4.56 -4.29
N THR A 313 -6.65 -4.52 -4.52
CA THR A 313 -5.87 -3.26 -4.45
C THR A 313 -4.59 -3.30 -5.31
N TYR A 314 -3.74 -2.27 -5.15
CA TYR A 314 -2.42 -2.03 -5.79
C TYR A 314 -2.48 -1.78 -7.30
N THR A 315 -3.19 -2.63 -8.05
CA THR A 315 -3.51 -2.37 -9.45
C THR A 315 -4.94 -1.86 -9.59
N GLU A 316 -5.77 -2.55 -10.36
CA GLU A 316 -7.16 -2.15 -10.57
C GLU A 316 -8.05 -3.39 -10.52
N PRO A 317 -8.86 -3.60 -9.45
CA PRO A 317 -9.71 -4.78 -9.29
C PRO A 317 -10.58 -5.11 -10.50
N THR A 318 -11.04 -4.10 -11.23
CA THR A 318 -11.84 -4.27 -12.46
C THR A 318 -11.12 -5.07 -13.53
N ILE A 319 -9.78 -5.04 -13.61
CA ILE A 319 -9.05 -5.75 -14.66
C ILE A 319 -8.87 -7.24 -14.34
N PHE A 320 -8.95 -7.65 -13.07
CA PHE A 320 -8.97 -9.04 -12.61
C PHE A 320 -10.31 -9.43 -11.97
N PHE A 321 -11.39 -8.84 -12.53
CA PHE A 321 -12.73 -8.88 -11.96
C PHE A 321 -13.24 -10.27 -11.57
N GLU A 322 -13.07 -11.30 -12.39
CA GLU A 322 -13.59 -12.65 -12.08
C GLU A 322 -12.85 -13.26 -10.89
N TYR A 323 -11.55 -12.99 -10.75
CA TYR A 323 -10.79 -13.44 -9.59
C TYR A 323 -11.23 -12.68 -8.33
N ALA A 324 -11.48 -11.36 -8.44
CA ALA A 324 -12.01 -10.56 -7.35
C ALA A 324 -13.43 -11.03 -6.95
N TYR A 325 -14.32 -11.22 -7.93
CA TYR A 325 -15.70 -11.65 -7.76
C TYR A 325 -15.80 -13.05 -7.14
N ASP A 326 -15.14 -14.05 -7.71
CA ASP A 326 -15.17 -15.42 -7.18
C ASP A 326 -14.63 -15.46 -5.74
N THR A 327 -13.58 -14.68 -5.45
CA THR A 327 -13.05 -14.53 -4.08
C THR A 327 -14.04 -13.83 -3.15
N ALA A 328 -14.67 -12.73 -3.60
CA ALA A 328 -15.59 -11.93 -2.79
C ALA A 328 -16.85 -12.73 -2.42
N VAL A 329 -17.39 -13.51 -3.35
CA VAL A 329 -18.51 -14.42 -3.10
C VAL A 329 -18.15 -15.44 -2.01
N LEU A 330 -16.96 -16.03 -2.08
CA LEU A 330 -16.50 -17.00 -1.06
C LEU A 330 -16.24 -16.33 0.30
N ALA A 331 -15.66 -15.14 0.31
CA ALA A 331 -15.37 -14.37 1.52
C ALA A 331 -16.66 -13.98 2.25
N HIS A 332 -17.65 -13.47 1.50
CA HIS A 332 -18.94 -13.06 2.04
C HIS A 332 -19.71 -14.24 2.67
N LYS A 333 -19.64 -15.43 2.07
CA LYS A 333 -20.19 -16.68 2.66
C LYS A 333 -19.57 -17.04 4.02
N LYS A 334 -18.36 -16.55 4.32
CA LYS A 334 -17.68 -16.74 5.61
C LYS A 334 -17.81 -15.54 6.56
N GLY A 335 -18.61 -14.54 6.21
CA GLY A 335 -18.78 -13.32 7.01
C GLY A 335 -17.57 -12.39 6.99
N LEU A 336 -16.68 -12.52 5.99
CA LEU A 336 -15.59 -11.58 5.75
C LEU A 336 -16.10 -10.47 4.83
N PHE A 337 -15.77 -9.22 5.16
CA PHE A 337 -16.11 -8.09 4.30
C PHE A 337 -15.15 -7.99 3.10
N ASN A 338 -15.61 -7.36 2.02
CA ASN A 338 -14.81 -7.12 0.81
C ASN A 338 -14.70 -5.63 0.51
N THR A 339 -13.48 -5.19 0.15
CA THR A 339 -13.21 -3.80 -0.20
C THR A 339 -12.46 -3.65 -1.52
N PHE A 340 -12.84 -2.66 -2.33
CA PHE A 340 -12.09 -2.31 -3.54
C PHE A 340 -11.30 -1.04 -3.31
N VAL A 341 -10.00 -1.05 -3.61
CA VAL A 341 -9.22 0.17 -3.83
C VAL A 341 -9.03 0.31 -5.33
N THR A 342 -9.76 1.24 -5.93
CA THR A 342 -9.97 1.29 -7.38
C THR A 342 -9.81 2.72 -7.90
N ASN A 343 -9.47 2.87 -9.18
CA ASN A 343 -9.58 4.15 -9.88
C ASN A 343 -11.02 4.48 -10.31
N GLY A 344 -11.98 3.59 -10.04
CA GLY A 344 -13.41 3.79 -10.29
C GLY A 344 -13.81 3.77 -11.76
N TYR A 345 -12.91 3.42 -12.68
CA TYR A 345 -13.23 3.37 -14.12
C TYR A 345 -14.03 2.12 -14.54
N MET A 346 -14.89 1.66 -13.63
CA MET A 346 -15.83 0.55 -13.78
C MET A 346 -17.01 1.00 -14.64
N THR A 347 -17.63 0.05 -15.35
CA THR A 347 -18.96 0.30 -15.91
C THR A 347 -20.04 0.11 -14.85
N PRO A 348 -21.23 0.72 -15.02
CA PRO A 348 -22.37 0.43 -14.16
C PRO A 348 -22.71 -1.06 -14.11
N GLU A 349 -22.56 -1.78 -15.23
CA GLU A 349 -22.75 -3.23 -15.30
C GLU A 349 -21.86 -3.99 -14.30
N THR A 350 -20.58 -3.60 -14.21
CA THR A 350 -19.62 -4.22 -13.30
C THR A 350 -19.92 -3.89 -11.85
N VAL A 351 -20.33 -2.65 -11.55
CA VAL A 351 -20.76 -2.27 -10.20
C VAL A 351 -21.96 -3.10 -9.76
N ARG A 352 -22.99 -3.24 -10.61
CA ARG A 352 -24.16 -4.08 -10.34
C ARG A 352 -23.80 -5.54 -10.08
N ALA A 353 -22.84 -6.07 -10.85
CA ALA A 353 -22.42 -7.46 -10.71
C ALA A 353 -21.74 -7.73 -9.36
N ILE A 354 -20.86 -6.85 -8.88
CA ILE A 354 -20.11 -7.06 -7.62
C ILE A 354 -20.87 -6.58 -6.38
N ALA A 355 -21.83 -5.66 -6.53
CA ALA A 355 -22.57 -5.03 -5.44
C ALA A 355 -23.11 -6.00 -4.36
N PRO A 356 -23.62 -7.20 -4.68
CA PRO A 356 -24.10 -8.14 -3.64
C PRO A 356 -23.04 -8.65 -2.66
N CYS A 357 -21.75 -8.46 -2.97
CA CYS A 357 -20.65 -8.96 -2.15
C CYS A 357 -19.53 -7.92 -1.93
N LEU A 358 -19.74 -6.65 -2.29
CA LEU A 358 -18.79 -5.55 -2.07
C LEU A 358 -19.31 -4.61 -0.97
N ASP A 359 -18.59 -4.52 0.15
CA ASP A 359 -19.06 -3.77 1.31
C ASP A 359 -18.63 -2.30 1.30
N ALA A 360 -17.42 -2.05 0.77
CA ALA A 360 -16.84 -0.73 0.64
C ALA A 360 -15.94 -0.58 -0.59
N ALA A 361 -15.79 0.66 -1.06
CA ALA A 361 -14.85 1.02 -2.09
C ALA A 361 -14.17 2.36 -1.79
N THR A 362 -12.86 2.38 -1.95
CA THR A 362 -12.07 3.60 -2.07
C THR A 362 -11.90 3.91 -3.55
N VAL A 363 -12.42 5.05 -4.00
CA VAL A 363 -12.31 5.48 -5.40
C VAL A 363 -11.32 6.63 -5.54
N GLY A 364 -10.24 6.39 -6.28
CA GLY A 364 -9.12 7.32 -6.39
C GLY A 364 -9.17 8.27 -7.57
N PHE A 365 -9.43 9.53 -7.28
CA PHE A 365 -9.16 10.66 -8.16
C PHE A 365 -7.70 11.11 -8.12
N LYS A 366 -7.31 11.87 -9.14
CA LYS A 366 -5.98 12.43 -9.32
C LYS A 366 -6.14 13.82 -9.91
N GLY A 367 -5.43 14.83 -9.42
CA GLY A 367 -5.53 16.18 -9.98
C GLY A 367 -6.94 16.78 -9.92
N GLY A 368 -7.72 16.48 -8.88
CA GLY A 368 -9.08 17.01 -8.71
C GLY A 368 -10.08 16.49 -9.74
N GLY A 369 -9.79 15.39 -10.45
CA GLY A 369 -10.66 14.92 -11.52
C GLY A 369 -10.55 15.70 -12.83
N ASP A 370 -9.49 16.50 -13.00
CA ASP A 370 -9.30 17.32 -14.21
C ASP A 370 -9.20 16.45 -15.50
N PRO A 371 -10.12 16.63 -16.47
CA PRO A 371 -10.06 15.91 -17.74
C PRO A 371 -8.74 16.06 -18.50
N GLU A 372 -8.09 17.23 -18.45
CA GLU A 372 -6.82 17.44 -19.15
C GLU A 372 -5.69 16.65 -18.48
N PHE A 373 -5.56 16.76 -17.15
CA PHE A 373 -4.63 15.95 -16.38
C PHE A 373 -4.79 14.45 -16.67
N TYR A 374 -6.03 13.94 -16.68
CA TYR A 374 -6.30 12.53 -16.93
C TYR A 374 -5.92 12.07 -18.34
N ARG A 375 -6.20 12.89 -19.37
CA ARG A 375 -5.79 12.59 -20.75
C ARG A 375 -4.27 12.55 -20.87
N ARG A 376 -3.58 13.58 -20.34
CA ARG A 376 -2.14 13.77 -20.52
C ARG A 376 -1.30 12.81 -19.68
N PHE A 377 -1.63 12.66 -18.40
CA PHE A 377 -0.78 11.93 -17.46
C PHE A 377 -1.27 10.53 -17.11
N SER A 378 -2.51 10.16 -17.45
CA SER A 378 -3.09 8.83 -17.17
C SER A 378 -3.60 8.08 -18.40
N ALA A 379 -3.54 8.69 -19.58
CA ALA A 379 -4.09 8.19 -20.84
C ALA A 379 -5.58 7.82 -20.76
N VAL A 380 -6.36 8.54 -19.95
CA VAL A 380 -7.79 8.29 -19.73
C VAL A 380 -8.60 9.24 -20.62
N PRO A 381 -9.46 8.72 -21.53
CA PRO A 381 -10.16 9.56 -22.50
C PRO A 381 -11.15 10.54 -21.87
N SER A 382 -11.85 10.11 -20.81
CA SER A 382 -12.85 10.91 -20.10
C SER A 382 -12.89 10.48 -18.63
N VAL A 383 -13.10 11.43 -17.72
CA VAL A 383 -13.23 11.18 -16.28
C VAL A 383 -14.67 10.85 -15.87
N ASN A 384 -15.66 11.22 -16.69
CA ASN A 384 -17.09 11.03 -16.43
C ASN A 384 -17.48 9.62 -15.97
N PRO A 385 -16.91 8.53 -16.53
CA PRO A 385 -17.26 7.19 -16.07
C PRO A 385 -16.95 6.90 -14.60
N ILE A 386 -15.96 7.57 -14.00
CA ILE A 386 -15.65 7.44 -12.56
C ILE A 386 -16.82 7.95 -11.73
N PHE A 387 -17.37 9.10 -12.11
CA PHE A 387 -18.53 9.71 -11.46
C PHE A 387 -19.79 8.85 -11.62
N GLU A 388 -20.00 8.22 -12.78
CA GLU A 388 -21.12 7.29 -12.99
C GLU A 388 -20.99 6.01 -12.15
N ALA A 389 -19.78 5.45 -12.05
CA ALA A 389 -19.52 4.30 -11.18
C ALA A 389 -19.81 4.62 -9.71
N LEU A 390 -19.42 5.81 -9.24
CA LEU A 390 -19.70 6.29 -7.88
C LEU A 390 -21.20 6.43 -7.58
N LYS A 391 -21.97 7.01 -8.51
CA LYS A 391 -23.43 7.08 -8.39
C LYS A 391 -24.05 5.69 -8.30
N GLU A 392 -23.59 4.75 -9.14
CA GLU A 392 -24.07 3.37 -9.12
C GLU A 392 -23.69 2.65 -7.82
N MET A 393 -22.47 2.85 -7.31
CA MET A 393 -22.04 2.28 -6.02
C MET A 393 -22.94 2.76 -4.88
N LYS A 394 -23.28 4.06 -4.87
CA LYS A 394 -24.17 4.65 -3.87
C LYS A 394 -25.58 4.07 -3.95
N ARG A 395 -26.13 3.89 -5.16
CA ARG A 395 -27.46 3.27 -5.37
C ARG A 395 -27.54 1.85 -4.77
N HIS A 396 -26.42 1.13 -4.77
CA HIS A 396 -26.32 -0.21 -4.21
C HIS A 396 -25.87 -0.28 -2.74
N GLY A 397 -25.71 0.86 -2.06
CA GLY A 397 -25.38 0.88 -0.63
C GLY A 397 -23.94 0.46 -0.30
N ILE A 398 -23.05 0.47 -1.29
CA ILE A 398 -21.61 0.28 -1.08
C ILE A 398 -21.09 1.49 -0.29
N HIS A 399 -20.31 1.26 0.76
CA HIS A 399 -19.66 2.36 1.50
C HIS A 399 -18.57 2.99 0.62
N ILE A 400 -18.60 4.29 0.44
CA ILE A 400 -17.67 4.98 -0.46
C ILE A 400 -16.79 5.92 0.34
N GLU A 401 -15.49 5.83 0.11
CA GLU A 401 -14.53 6.89 0.45
C GLU A 401 -13.80 7.30 -0.83
N VAL A 402 -13.50 8.59 -0.94
CA VAL A 402 -12.87 9.15 -2.14
C VAL A 402 -11.46 9.55 -1.81
N THR A 403 -10.51 9.27 -2.69
CA THR A 403 -9.15 9.83 -2.57
C THR A 403 -8.88 10.79 -3.72
N ASN A 404 -7.99 11.75 -3.53
CA ASN A 404 -7.49 12.62 -4.58
C ASN A 404 -5.99 12.82 -4.41
N LEU A 405 -5.19 12.31 -5.35
CA LEU A 405 -3.76 12.57 -5.39
C LEU A 405 -3.49 13.98 -5.95
N ILE A 406 -2.87 14.84 -5.16
CA ILE A 406 -2.53 16.21 -5.54
C ILE A 406 -1.11 16.22 -6.10
N VAL A 407 -0.94 16.48 -7.40
CA VAL A 407 0.38 16.47 -8.05
C VAL A 407 0.80 17.91 -8.36
N PRO A 408 1.93 18.41 -7.83
CA PRO A 408 2.31 19.81 -7.99
C PRO A 408 2.43 20.24 -9.46
N ARG A 409 2.05 21.49 -9.74
CA ARG A 409 2.10 22.16 -11.06
C ARG A 409 1.16 21.63 -12.12
N VAL A 410 0.66 20.40 -11.98
CA VAL A 410 -0.11 19.71 -13.02
C VAL A 410 -1.44 19.17 -12.53
N GLY A 411 -1.64 19.02 -11.22
CA GLY A 411 -2.80 18.40 -10.60
C GLY A 411 -3.03 18.93 -9.17
N ASP A 412 -2.80 20.22 -8.96
CA ASP A 412 -2.92 20.94 -7.69
C ASP A 412 -3.84 22.17 -7.78
N SER A 413 -4.70 22.23 -8.80
CA SER A 413 -5.70 23.29 -8.94
C SER A 413 -6.77 23.23 -7.84
N MET A 414 -6.84 24.28 -7.02
CA MET A 414 -7.86 24.41 -5.97
C MET A 414 -9.28 24.52 -6.55
N GLU A 415 -9.44 25.11 -7.73
CA GLU A 415 -10.73 25.14 -8.43
C GLU A 415 -11.22 23.72 -8.73
N LYS A 416 -10.35 22.84 -9.24
CA LYS A 416 -10.70 21.44 -9.51
C LYS A 416 -10.94 20.62 -8.25
N ILE A 417 -10.18 20.89 -7.19
CA ILE A 417 -10.40 20.25 -5.88
C ILE A 417 -11.75 20.68 -5.31
N LYS A 418 -12.12 21.96 -5.43
CA LYS A 418 -13.43 22.49 -5.03
C LYS A 418 -14.56 21.84 -5.83
N GLU A 419 -14.47 21.82 -7.16
CA GLU A 419 -15.46 21.17 -8.05
C GLU A 419 -15.68 19.70 -7.65
N LEU A 420 -14.60 18.95 -7.39
CA LEU A 420 -14.68 17.56 -6.94
C LEU A 420 -15.36 17.46 -5.57
N ALA A 421 -15.01 18.32 -4.61
CA ALA A 421 -15.59 18.31 -3.27
C ALA A 421 -17.10 18.65 -3.29
N GLU A 422 -17.51 19.66 -4.06
CA GLU A 422 -18.91 20.01 -4.28
C GLU A 422 -19.67 18.86 -4.94
N TRP A 423 -19.08 18.21 -5.95
CA TRP A 423 -19.69 17.05 -6.58
C TRP A 423 -19.90 15.91 -5.59
N ILE A 424 -18.91 15.62 -4.74
CA ILE A 424 -19.03 14.60 -3.67
C ILE A 424 -20.14 14.97 -2.70
N ARG A 425 -20.18 16.23 -2.23
CA ARG A 425 -21.23 16.72 -1.32
C ARG A 425 -22.62 16.52 -1.91
N ASP A 426 -22.82 16.88 -3.17
CA ASP A 426 -24.14 16.93 -3.80
C ASP A 426 -24.60 15.54 -4.27
N ASN A 427 -23.68 14.67 -4.72
CA ASN A 427 -24.02 13.37 -5.28
C ASN A 427 -23.85 12.23 -4.27
N LEU A 428 -22.82 12.27 -3.42
CA LEU A 428 -22.52 11.22 -2.44
C LEU A 428 -22.98 11.60 -1.03
N GLY A 429 -22.96 12.88 -0.70
CA GLY A 429 -23.41 13.45 0.56
C GLY A 429 -22.24 14.08 1.34
N LYS A 430 -22.52 15.15 2.09
CA LYS A 430 -21.52 15.92 2.88
C LYS A 430 -20.69 15.09 3.88
N ASN A 431 -21.18 13.90 4.23
CA ASN A 431 -20.54 12.97 5.16
C ASN A 431 -19.59 11.96 4.50
N THR A 432 -19.47 11.97 3.17
CA THR A 432 -18.56 11.09 2.42
C THR A 432 -17.11 11.54 2.67
N PRO A 433 -16.24 10.68 3.21
CA PRO A 433 -14.83 11.00 3.41
C PRO A 433 -14.10 11.30 2.10
N LEU A 434 -13.34 12.41 2.09
CA LEU A 434 -12.37 12.74 1.04
C LEU A 434 -10.95 12.73 1.62
N HIS A 435 -10.07 11.92 1.05
CA HIS A 435 -8.65 11.83 1.42
C HIS A 435 -7.79 12.52 0.36
N LEU A 436 -7.19 13.63 0.71
CA LEU A 436 -6.23 14.35 -0.12
C LEU A 436 -4.85 13.74 0.10
N LEU A 437 -4.31 13.08 -0.93
CA LEU A 437 -3.06 12.33 -0.85
C LEU A 437 -1.91 13.18 -1.37
N ARG A 438 -0.85 13.28 -0.56
CA ARG A 438 0.39 13.96 -0.95
C ARG A 438 1.11 13.18 -2.04
N PHE A 439 1.47 13.86 -3.13
CA PHE A 439 2.26 13.27 -4.20
C PHE A 439 3.71 13.13 -3.79
N HIS A 440 4.31 12.08 -4.35
CA HIS A 440 5.71 11.77 -4.19
C HIS A 440 6.35 11.54 -5.58
N PRO A 441 7.57 12.05 -5.84
CA PRO A 441 8.19 12.00 -7.17
C PRO A 441 8.69 10.59 -7.52
N ASP A 442 7.93 9.85 -8.32
CA ASP A 442 8.28 8.50 -8.77
C ASP A 442 7.97 8.26 -10.26
N TYR A 443 8.44 7.10 -10.74
CA TYR A 443 8.26 6.58 -12.09
C TYR A 443 8.75 7.55 -13.19
N LYS A 444 7.85 8.28 -13.85
CA LYS A 444 8.17 9.19 -14.97
C LYS A 444 8.02 10.66 -14.59
N LEU A 445 7.56 10.96 -13.37
CA LEU A 445 7.39 12.33 -12.87
C LEU A 445 8.36 12.62 -11.71
N THR A 446 9.60 12.16 -11.83
CA THR A 446 10.67 12.36 -10.82
C THR A 446 11.16 13.81 -10.74
N GLN A 447 10.90 14.61 -11.76
CA GLN A 447 11.24 16.04 -11.88
C GLN A 447 10.25 16.98 -11.19
N ILE A 448 9.06 16.50 -10.82
CA ILE A 448 8.07 17.27 -10.05
C ILE A 448 8.37 16.99 -8.58
N PRO A 449 8.52 17.99 -7.69
CA PRO A 449 8.76 17.74 -6.27
C PRO A 449 7.54 17.11 -5.59
N ALA A 450 7.74 16.59 -4.37
CA ALA A 450 6.61 16.17 -3.53
C ALA A 450 5.70 17.37 -3.26
N THR A 451 4.39 17.14 -3.08
CA THR A 451 3.46 18.23 -2.76
C THR A 451 3.84 18.89 -1.44
N GLU A 452 3.89 20.20 -1.43
CA GLU A 452 4.18 20.98 -0.23
C GLU A 452 3.05 20.81 0.77
N ILE A 453 3.40 20.76 2.06
CA ILE A 453 2.39 20.64 3.14
C ILE A 453 1.41 21.80 3.10
N LYS A 454 1.89 23.01 2.79
CA LYS A 454 1.05 24.20 2.61
C LYS A 454 -0.03 23.98 1.54
N THR A 455 0.32 23.46 0.37
CA THR A 455 -0.64 23.12 -0.69
C THR A 455 -1.64 22.06 -0.23
N MET A 456 -1.21 21.09 0.58
CA MET A 456 -2.12 20.09 1.16
C MET A 456 -3.12 20.74 2.14
N GLU A 457 -2.66 21.63 3.02
CA GLU A 457 -3.53 22.38 3.94
C GLU A 457 -4.51 23.27 3.18
N GLU A 458 -4.07 24.01 2.15
CA GLU A 458 -4.95 24.81 1.28
C GLU A 458 -6.04 23.97 0.60
N ALA A 459 -5.68 22.78 0.11
CA ALA A 459 -6.63 21.84 -0.48
C ALA A 459 -7.63 21.30 0.55
N TYR A 460 -7.18 21.05 1.78
CA TYR A 460 -8.05 20.66 2.89
C TYR A 460 -9.08 21.73 3.19
N GLU A 461 -8.66 22.98 3.37
CA GLU A 461 -9.58 24.10 3.65
C GLU A 461 -10.56 24.30 2.49
N THR A 462 -10.07 24.24 1.25
CA THR A 462 -10.91 24.33 0.04
C THR A 462 -12.03 23.28 0.04
N ALA A 463 -11.71 22.03 0.36
CA ALA A 463 -12.70 20.94 0.42
C ALA A 463 -13.66 21.07 1.62
N LYS A 464 -13.18 21.61 2.76
CA LYS A 464 -14.01 21.90 3.93
C LYS A 464 -15.00 23.04 3.66
N GLU A 465 -14.55 24.13 3.05
CA GLU A 465 -15.38 25.27 2.62
C GLU A 465 -16.41 24.88 1.55
N ALA A 466 -16.06 23.91 0.69
CA ALA A 466 -17.00 23.28 -0.23
C ALA A 466 -18.11 22.48 0.49
N GLY A 467 -18.06 22.33 1.82
CA GLY A 467 -19.14 21.77 2.63
C GLY A 467 -19.01 20.29 2.95
N LEU A 468 -17.81 19.70 2.80
CA LEU A 468 -17.53 18.35 3.29
C LEU A 468 -17.22 18.35 4.79
N ASN A 469 -17.82 17.40 5.52
CA ASN A 469 -17.60 17.24 6.95
C ASN A 469 -16.27 16.55 7.26
N TYR A 470 -15.89 15.56 6.45
CA TYR A 470 -14.73 14.70 6.69
C TYR A 470 -13.77 14.78 5.52
N VAL A 471 -12.69 15.55 5.73
CA VAL A 471 -11.57 15.67 4.80
C VAL A 471 -10.32 15.21 5.55
N TYR A 472 -9.46 14.45 4.89
CA TYR A 472 -8.26 13.87 5.50
C TYR A 472 -7.04 14.23 4.65
N LEU A 473 -5.90 14.48 5.31
CA LEU A 473 -4.60 14.50 4.64
C LEU A 473 -3.94 13.12 4.78
N GLY A 474 -3.63 12.49 3.65
CA GLY A 474 -2.90 11.23 3.57
C GLY A 474 -1.48 11.43 3.06
N ASN A 475 -0.60 10.48 3.39
CA ASN A 475 0.86 10.55 3.14
C ASN A 475 1.54 11.76 3.81
N VAL A 476 1.01 12.17 4.97
CA VAL A 476 1.55 13.23 5.84
C VAL A 476 1.49 12.74 7.30
N PRO A 477 2.27 11.71 7.68
CA PRO A 477 2.16 11.09 8.99
C PRO A 477 2.38 12.10 10.12
N GLY A 478 1.53 12.05 11.15
CA GLY A 478 1.56 12.96 12.29
C GLY A 478 0.84 14.29 12.07
N HIS A 479 0.29 14.54 10.88
CA HIS A 479 -0.43 15.78 10.61
C HIS A 479 -1.79 15.82 11.31
N ARG A 480 -2.18 16.96 11.88
CA ARG A 480 -3.46 17.10 12.60
C ARG A 480 -4.68 16.70 11.74
N TYR A 481 -4.63 16.92 10.43
CA TYR A 481 -5.71 16.59 9.49
C TYR A 481 -5.74 15.12 9.04
N GLU A 482 -4.93 14.22 9.59
CA GLU A 482 -5.12 12.78 9.43
C GLU A 482 -6.14 12.23 10.46
N ASN A 483 -6.52 13.03 11.45
CA ASN A 483 -7.44 12.69 12.54
C ASN A 483 -8.92 12.91 12.18
N THR A 484 -9.82 12.24 12.90
CA THR A 484 -11.28 12.47 12.78
C THR A 484 -11.77 13.40 13.90
N TYR A 485 -12.33 14.54 13.51
CA TYR A 485 -12.97 15.50 14.41
C TYR A 485 -14.49 15.46 14.27
N CYS A 486 -15.20 15.76 15.36
CA CYS A 486 -16.65 15.93 15.32
C CYS A 486 -17.01 17.13 14.43
N PRO A 487 -17.87 16.97 13.40
CA PRO A 487 -18.21 18.08 12.51
C PRO A 487 -19.07 19.14 13.20
N ASN A 488 -19.72 18.82 14.32
CA ASN A 488 -20.59 19.76 15.06
C ASN A 488 -19.81 20.57 16.10
N CYS A 489 -19.04 19.90 16.98
CA CYS A 489 -18.37 20.58 18.11
C CYS A 489 -16.83 20.63 18.01
N GLY A 490 -16.23 20.10 16.94
CA GLY A 490 -14.78 20.13 16.74
C GLY A 490 -13.95 19.21 17.64
N GLU A 491 -14.59 18.40 18.50
CA GLU A 491 -13.87 17.48 19.39
C GLU A 491 -13.04 16.46 18.61
N LEU A 492 -11.81 16.19 19.04
CA LEU A 492 -10.98 15.10 18.51
C LEU A 492 -11.55 13.74 18.94
N LEU A 493 -12.17 13.03 17.99
CA LEU A 493 -12.83 11.76 18.22
C LEU A 493 -11.92 10.57 17.95
N ILE A 494 -11.22 10.59 16.81
CA ILE A 494 -10.28 9.53 16.44
C ILE A 494 -8.91 10.15 16.20
N GLY A 495 -7.96 9.81 17.06
CA GLY A 495 -6.56 10.18 16.90
C GLY A 495 -5.83 9.14 16.07
N ARG A 496 -4.96 9.60 15.18
CA ARG A 496 -4.17 8.81 14.26
C ARG A 496 -2.71 9.25 14.25
N TYR A 497 -1.86 8.32 13.83
CA TYR A 497 -0.48 8.56 13.43
C TYR A 497 -0.21 7.60 12.28
N GLY A 498 -0.30 8.08 11.04
CA GLY A 498 -0.37 7.19 9.87
C GLY A 498 -1.56 6.23 9.98
N PHE A 499 -1.30 4.91 9.97
CA PHE A 499 -2.35 3.89 10.03
C PHE A 499 -2.77 3.49 11.44
N ASP A 500 -2.05 3.97 12.47
CA ASP A 500 -2.35 3.68 13.86
C ASP A 500 -3.53 4.49 14.38
N ILE A 501 -4.36 3.86 15.23
CA ILE A 501 -5.40 4.55 15.99
C ILE A 501 -4.88 4.81 17.40
N THR A 502 -4.43 6.05 17.64
CA THR A 502 -3.84 6.47 18.91
C THR A 502 -4.91 6.86 19.95
N ARG A 503 -6.12 7.22 19.47
CA ARG A 503 -7.25 7.60 20.33
C ARG A 503 -8.57 7.18 19.68
N TRP A 504 -9.49 6.66 20.49
CA TRP A 504 -10.87 6.37 20.11
C TRP A 504 -11.81 6.92 21.20
N ARG A 505 -12.51 8.03 20.90
CA ARG A 505 -13.45 8.72 21.80
C ARG A 505 -14.81 8.83 21.11
N ILE A 506 -15.39 7.69 20.75
CA ILE A 506 -16.70 7.55 20.14
C ILE A 506 -17.49 6.52 20.96
N THR A 507 -18.79 6.78 21.17
CA THR A 507 -19.70 5.86 21.87
C THR A 507 -19.94 4.56 21.08
N GLU A 508 -20.53 3.55 21.72
CA GLU A 508 -20.81 2.27 21.04
C GLU A 508 -21.77 2.42 19.84
N ASP A 509 -22.68 3.39 19.89
CA ASP A 509 -23.61 3.74 18.80
C ASP A 509 -23.04 4.77 17.80
N MET A 510 -21.71 4.91 17.76
CA MET A 510 -20.98 5.77 16.83
C MET A 510 -21.29 7.28 16.93
N ARG A 511 -21.48 7.79 18.16
CA ARG A 511 -21.73 9.22 18.40
C ARG A 511 -20.57 9.93 19.07
N CYS A 512 -20.51 11.24 18.85
CA CYS A 512 -19.67 12.14 19.61
C CYS A 512 -20.15 12.18 21.07
N PRO A 513 -19.31 11.82 22.06
CA PRO A 513 -19.71 11.86 23.46
C PRO A 513 -19.83 13.27 24.03
N ALA A 514 -19.34 14.31 23.32
CA ALA A 514 -19.42 15.69 23.78
C ALA A 514 -20.73 16.40 23.39
N CYS A 515 -21.28 16.10 22.20
CA CYS A 515 -22.47 16.79 21.69
C CYS A 515 -23.56 15.87 21.10
N GLY A 516 -23.35 14.55 21.09
CA GLY A 516 -24.33 13.57 20.60
C GLY A 516 -24.41 13.41 19.07
N GLU A 517 -23.62 14.16 18.30
CA GLU A 517 -23.57 14.10 16.83
C GLU A 517 -23.27 12.67 16.35
N GLN A 518 -24.03 12.19 15.36
CA GLN A 518 -23.80 10.88 14.75
C GLN A 518 -22.58 10.95 13.83
N ILE A 519 -21.59 10.10 14.08
CA ILE A 519 -20.40 9.99 13.23
C ILE A 519 -20.64 8.85 12.22
N PRO A 520 -20.51 9.10 10.92
CA PRO A 520 -20.88 8.16 9.86
C PRO A 520 -19.79 7.10 9.69
N ILE A 521 -19.61 6.24 10.69
CA ILE A 521 -18.70 5.09 10.67
C ILE A 521 -19.54 3.83 10.46
N LYS A 522 -19.21 3.07 9.41
CA LYS A 522 -19.81 1.77 9.14
C LYS A 522 -18.95 0.67 9.77
N GLY A 523 -19.60 -0.23 10.51
CA GLY A 523 -18.92 -1.33 11.20
C GLY A 523 -18.54 -1.00 12.64
N LYS A 524 -17.44 -1.57 13.12
CA LYS A 524 -16.95 -1.43 14.51
C LYS A 524 -15.45 -1.16 14.55
N TYR A 525 -14.97 -0.62 15.67
CA TYR A 525 -13.54 -0.44 15.93
C TYR A 525 -12.87 -1.76 16.31
N TYR A 526 -11.75 -2.07 15.67
CA TYR A 526 -10.88 -3.20 16.02
C TYR A 526 -9.60 -2.68 16.65
N ARG A 527 -9.46 -2.92 17.96
CA ARG A 527 -8.32 -2.45 18.75
C ARG A 527 -7.05 -3.29 18.55
N GLU A 528 -7.20 -4.50 18.05
CA GLU A 528 -6.13 -5.50 17.93
C GLU A 528 -5.44 -5.48 16.55
N GLY A 529 -5.85 -4.60 15.63
CA GLY A 529 -5.16 -4.46 14.35
C GLY A 529 -3.77 -3.90 14.55
N PHE A 530 -2.79 -4.51 13.89
CA PHE A 530 -1.44 -3.95 13.77
C PHE A 530 -1.43 -2.90 12.65
N SER A 531 -0.69 -1.82 12.82
CA SER A 531 -0.51 -0.77 11.81
C SER A 531 0.49 -1.11 10.71
N PHE A 532 1.06 -2.31 10.74
CA PHE A 532 2.07 -2.76 9.78
C PHE A 532 1.54 -3.81 8.82
N SER A 533 2.01 -3.70 7.58
CA SER A 533 1.84 -4.71 6.56
C SER A 533 2.61 -5.98 6.92
N PHE A 534 1.97 -7.15 6.80
CA PHE A 534 2.62 -8.45 6.89
C PHE A 534 2.56 -9.15 5.53
N PRO A 535 3.67 -9.18 4.76
CA PRO A 535 3.68 -9.77 3.44
C PRO A 535 3.62 -11.30 3.52
N ILE A 536 2.79 -11.89 2.66
CA ILE A 536 2.81 -13.33 2.40
C ILE A 536 3.74 -13.59 1.20
N PHE A 537 3.61 -12.79 0.14
CA PHE A 537 4.54 -12.73 -0.98
C PHE A 537 4.35 -11.50 -1.88
#